data_AF-A0A1Q3BHL7-F1
#
_entry.id   AF-A0A1Q3BHL7-F1
#
_cell.length_a   1.000
_cell.length_b   1.000
_cell.length_c   1.000
_cell.angle_alpha   90.00
_cell.angle_beta   90.00
_cell.angle_gamma   90.00
#
_symmetry.space_group_name_H-M   'P 1'
#
loop_
_entity.id
_entity.type
_entity.pdbx_description
1 polymer ?
#
loop_
_entity_poly.entity_id
_entity_poly.type
_entity_poly.pdbx_seq_one_letter_code
_entity_poly.pdbx_strand_id
1 'polypeptide(L)'
;MDYDCDLFLSKENEERYTFTLISVKLHHEKWLDRAVLTCNIASIRPWLEQLGWFDYLCSSYPIYPGIVKLFYANLEKPSKCVAKSFVLGVAVEITPELIGETLGIPCTGITHFNDIERSDALKICLEWPNVNPIVTITSSHLPIATRILLLLVTNTLLPKEGSHTLPSERDLKLIACIKNGTLVNLPYFIVNHILSRPNHLPYPMLLSRILATLGIDLSDEHNVKPKSKQLINKVGLRSCNIKFEDGQWVKIQAAGRAPVRAPDVDIGGDVGEEEEDDGDDGDRFEVRPSERGS
;
A
#
# COMPACT_ATOMS: atom_id res chain seq x y z
N MET A 1 -26.61 28.67 6.83
CA MET A 1 -25.65 28.01 5.91
C MET A 1 -25.72 26.56 6.29
N ASP A 2 -26.75 25.88 5.79
CA ASP A 2 -26.98 24.46 6.10
C ASP A 2 -26.03 23.66 5.23
N TYR A 3 -25.05 23.02 5.87
CA TYR A 3 -24.34 21.87 5.33
C TYR A 3 -25.08 20.63 5.83
N ASP A 4 -24.93 19.50 5.15
CA ASP A 4 -25.58 18.25 5.56
C ASP A 4 -24.95 17.76 6.87
N CYS A 5 -25.60 18.03 8.00
CA CYS A 5 -25.15 17.64 9.35
C CYS A 5 -25.16 16.11 9.54
N ASP A 6 -25.91 15.36 8.71
CA ASP A 6 -25.93 13.90 8.78
C ASP A 6 -24.66 13.31 8.13
N LEU A 7 -24.00 14.07 7.26
CA LEU A 7 -22.79 13.65 6.55
C LEU A 7 -21.51 14.36 7.03
N PHE A 8 -21.57 15.64 7.41
CA PHE A 8 -20.38 16.45 7.68
C PHE A 8 -20.42 17.09 9.07
N LEU A 9 -19.27 17.07 9.77
CA LEU A 9 -19.13 17.72 11.08
C LEU A 9 -19.03 19.25 11.00
N SER A 10 -18.72 19.79 9.82
CA SER A 10 -18.59 21.22 9.59
C SER A 10 -18.70 21.54 8.09
N LYS A 11 -18.99 22.81 7.78
CA LYS A 11 -18.93 23.31 6.40
C LYS A 11 -17.54 23.14 5.76
N GLU A 12 -16.47 23.28 6.54
CA GLU A 12 -15.09 23.04 6.07
C GLU A 12 -14.89 21.59 5.60
N ASN A 13 -15.50 20.63 6.29
CA ASN A 13 -15.41 19.21 5.90
C ASN A 13 -16.20 18.93 4.61
N GLU A 14 -17.37 19.54 4.45
CA GLU A 14 -18.15 19.46 3.20
C GLU A 14 -17.37 20.03 2.02
N GLU A 15 -16.77 21.22 2.19
CA GLU A 15 -15.94 21.86 1.17
C GLU A 15 -14.70 21.00 0.86
N ARG A 16 -14.06 20.42 1.88
CA ARG A 16 -12.94 19.49 1.71
C ARG A 16 -13.35 18.25 0.92
N TYR A 17 -14.49 17.65 1.20
CA TYR A 17 -15.00 16.52 0.44
C TYR A 17 -15.25 16.90 -1.03
N THR A 18 -16.03 17.96 -1.24
CA THR A 18 -16.56 18.36 -2.55
C THR A 18 -15.49 18.92 -3.48
N PHE A 19 -14.56 19.73 -2.95
CA PHE A 19 -13.58 20.45 -3.77
C PHE A 19 -12.19 19.83 -3.75
N THR A 20 -11.87 19.03 -2.72
CA THR A 20 -10.53 18.43 -2.60
C THR A 20 -10.56 16.94 -2.84
N LEU A 21 -11.31 16.17 -2.05
CA LEU A 21 -11.16 14.72 -2.00
C LEU A 21 -11.94 13.97 -3.09
N ILE A 22 -13.02 14.54 -3.63
CA ILE A 22 -13.83 13.88 -4.65
C ILE A 22 -13.04 13.54 -5.92
N SER A 23 -12.05 14.35 -6.28
CA SER A 23 -11.18 14.15 -7.45
C SER A 23 -9.93 13.32 -7.15
N VAL A 24 -9.56 13.16 -5.86
CA VAL A 24 -8.38 12.38 -5.46
C VAL A 24 -8.60 10.90 -5.79
N LYS A 25 -7.64 10.30 -6.50
CA LYS A 25 -7.62 8.85 -6.77
C LYS A 25 -7.33 8.11 -5.46
N LEU A 26 -8.11 7.08 -5.16
CA LEU A 26 -7.83 6.22 -4.02
C LEU A 26 -6.58 5.37 -4.29
N HIS A 27 -5.84 5.07 -3.22
CA HIS A 27 -4.69 4.19 -3.31
C HIS A 27 -5.08 2.79 -3.82
N HIS A 28 -4.31 2.25 -4.74
CA HIS A 28 -4.56 0.93 -5.31
C HIS A 28 -3.89 -0.16 -4.46
N GLU A 29 -4.55 -0.54 -3.36
CA GLU A 29 -4.06 -1.63 -2.51
C GLU A 29 -3.88 -2.92 -3.30
N LYS A 30 -2.77 -3.62 -3.04
CA LYS A 30 -2.48 -4.93 -3.64
C LYS A 30 -2.69 -6.04 -2.61
N TRP A 31 -3.04 -7.23 -3.08
CA TRP A 31 -3.10 -8.43 -2.24
C TRP A 31 -2.46 -9.61 -2.97
N LEU A 32 -2.07 -10.60 -2.20
CA LEU A 32 -1.25 -11.72 -2.62
C LEU A 32 -2.12 -12.92 -3.02
N ASP A 33 -1.79 -13.53 -4.16
CA ASP A 33 -2.30 -14.86 -4.48
C ASP A 33 -1.61 -15.89 -3.60
N ARG A 34 -2.38 -16.66 -2.82
CA ARG A 34 -1.87 -17.70 -1.90
C ARG A 34 -0.96 -18.71 -2.62
N ALA A 35 -1.21 -18.98 -3.89
CA ALA A 35 -0.48 -19.97 -4.68
C ALA A 35 0.82 -19.42 -5.31
N VAL A 36 1.07 -18.11 -5.25
CA VAL A 36 2.22 -17.51 -5.94
C VAL A 36 3.54 -17.79 -5.23
N LEU A 37 3.52 -17.97 -3.91
CA LEU A 37 4.72 -18.15 -3.08
C LEU A 37 5.25 -19.59 -3.14
N THR A 38 5.89 -19.94 -4.25
CA THR A 38 6.44 -21.27 -4.52
C THR A 38 7.92 -21.20 -4.90
N CYS A 39 8.59 -22.34 -4.89
CA CYS A 39 9.98 -22.49 -5.33
C CYS A 39 10.94 -21.55 -4.58
N ASN A 40 11.76 -20.79 -5.30
CA ASN A 40 12.80 -19.91 -4.74
C ASN A 40 12.27 -18.68 -3.98
N ILE A 41 10.94 -18.47 -3.90
CA ILE A 41 10.33 -17.42 -3.06
C ILE A 41 9.41 -18.01 -1.97
N ALA A 42 9.42 -19.33 -1.77
CA ALA A 42 8.57 -20.00 -0.79
C ALA A 42 8.82 -19.52 0.66
N SER A 43 10.02 -18.98 0.95
CA SER A 43 10.39 -18.42 2.25
C SER A 43 9.54 -17.23 2.69
N ILE A 44 8.90 -16.51 1.77
CA ILE A 44 8.03 -15.38 2.10
C ILE A 44 6.86 -15.82 2.97
N ARG A 45 6.28 -17.00 2.71
CA ARG A 45 5.09 -17.46 3.43
C ARG A 45 5.39 -17.65 4.92
N PRO A 46 6.41 -18.45 5.32
CA PRO A 46 6.77 -18.58 6.73
C PRO A 46 7.05 -17.24 7.43
N TRP A 47 7.72 -16.30 6.77
CA TRP A 47 7.95 -14.96 7.33
C TRP A 47 6.64 -14.23 7.64
N LEU A 48 5.68 -14.26 6.71
CA LEU A 48 4.38 -13.61 6.90
C LEU A 48 3.48 -14.36 7.89
N GLU A 49 3.51 -15.69 7.90
CA GLU A 49 2.76 -16.53 8.85
C GLU A 49 3.27 -16.33 10.29
N GLN A 50 4.58 -16.22 10.49
CA GLN A 50 5.18 -15.94 11.81
C GLN A 50 4.71 -14.61 12.40
N LEU A 51 4.45 -13.60 11.55
CA LEU A 51 3.91 -12.30 11.98
C LEU A 51 2.38 -12.29 12.07
N GLY A 52 1.71 -13.35 11.62
CA GLY A 52 0.26 -13.41 11.50
C GLY A 52 -0.31 -12.57 10.35
N TRP A 53 0.49 -12.11 9.40
CA TRP A 53 0.06 -11.18 8.34
C TRP A 53 -0.38 -11.87 7.04
N PHE A 54 -0.11 -13.16 6.90
CA PHE A 54 -0.31 -13.88 5.65
C PHE A 54 -1.77 -13.87 5.17
N ASP A 55 -2.73 -14.16 6.04
CA ASP A 55 -4.15 -14.20 5.68
C ASP A 55 -4.69 -12.82 5.32
N TYR A 56 -4.30 -11.79 6.06
CA TYR A 56 -4.61 -10.40 5.74
C TYR A 56 -4.11 -10.06 4.34
N LEU A 57 -2.83 -10.30 4.07
CA LEU A 57 -2.20 -9.99 2.78
C LEU A 57 -2.77 -10.79 1.61
N CYS A 58 -3.46 -11.91 1.87
CA CYS A 58 -4.13 -12.71 0.84
C CYS A 58 -5.64 -12.39 0.70
N SER A 59 -6.15 -11.44 1.46
CA SER A 59 -7.57 -11.08 1.48
C SER A 59 -7.85 -9.81 0.68
N SER A 60 -8.97 -9.80 -0.03
CA SER A 60 -9.50 -8.60 -0.71
C SER A 60 -10.87 -8.25 -0.14
N TYR A 61 -11.24 -6.97 -0.18
CA TYR A 61 -12.54 -6.48 0.27
C TYR A 61 -13.09 -5.44 -0.72
N PRO A 62 -14.41 -5.37 -0.96
CA PRO A 62 -15.00 -4.30 -1.77
C PRO A 62 -14.64 -2.91 -1.22
N ILE A 63 -14.36 -1.98 -2.12
CA ILE A 63 -14.06 -0.59 -1.75
C ILE A 63 -15.33 0.23 -1.89
N TYR A 64 -15.65 1.07 -0.91
CA TYR A 64 -16.74 2.05 -0.98
C TYR A 64 -16.14 3.46 -1.13
N PRO A 65 -15.91 3.97 -2.35
CA PRO A 65 -15.07 5.15 -2.55
C PRO A 65 -15.62 6.43 -1.92
N GLY A 66 -16.94 6.65 -2.03
CA GLY A 66 -17.61 7.81 -1.44
C GLY A 66 -17.45 7.82 0.08
N ILE A 67 -17.72 6.68 0.71
CA ILE A 67 -17.61 6.49 2.15
C ILE A 67 -16.16 6.65 2.66
N VAL A 68 -15.17 6.09 1.96
CA VAL A 68 -13.76 6.29 2.31
C VAL A 68 -13.39 7.78 2.24
N LYS A 69 -13.82 8.48 1.19
CA LYS A 69 -13.58 9.93 1.05
C LYS A 69 -14.30 10.74 2.12
N LEU A 70 -15.50 10.33 2.51
CA LEU A 70 -16.27 10.94 3.60
C LEU A 70 -15.53 10.79 4.93
N PHE A 71 -15.04 9.59 5.23
CA PHE A 71 -14.19 9.32 6.40
C PHE A 71 -12.98 10.26 6.46
N TYR A 72 -12.28 10.46 5.34
CA TYR A 72 -11.12 11.36 5.30
C TYR A 72 -11.47 12.84 5.34
N ALA A 73 -12.60 13.24 4.75
CA ALA A 73 -13.11 14.60 4.83
C ALA A 73 -13.42 14.99 6.28
N ASN A 74 -14.02 14.07 7.04
CA ASN A 74 -14.35 14.23 8.46
C ASN A 74 -13.26 13.83 9.43
N LEU A 75 -12.09 13.40 8.94
CA LEU A 75 -10.99 12.97 9.81
C LEU A 75 -10.54 14.15 10.69
N GLU A 76 -10.66 13.96 12.00
CA GLU A 76 -10.23 14.94 12.99
C GLU A 76 -8.72 15.15 12.95
N LYS A 77 -8.27 16.28 13.52
CA LYS A 77 -6.84 16.55 13.68
C LYS A 77 -6.18 15.40 14.46
N PRO A 78 -4.98 14.93 14.04
CA PRO A 78 -4.32 13.82 14.68
C PRO A 78 -4.22 14.00 16.20
N SER A 79 -4.76 13.01 16.93
CA SER A 79 -4.63 12.90 18.38
C SER A 79 -3.81 11.65 18.74
N LYS A 80 -3.72 11.28 20.02
CA LYS A 80 -2.87 10.19 20.57
C LYS A 80 -3.14 8.81 19.92
N CYS A 81 -2.65 8.58 18.71
CA CYS A 81 -2.73 7.32 17.95
C CYS A 81 -4.16 6.74 17.84
N VAL A 82 -5.16 7.60 17.64
CA VAL A 82 -6.53 7.21 17.33
C VAL A 82 -7.03 8.08 16.19
N ALA A 83 -7.53 7.45 15.12
CA ALA A 83 -8.15 8.15 14.01
C ALA A 83 -9.64 8.30 14.26
N LYS A 84 -10.08 9.53 14.52
CA LYS A 84 -11.49 9.86 14.77
C LYS A 84 -12.10 10.51 13.54
N SER A 85 -13.31 10.10 13.21
CA SER A 85 -14.06 10.63 12.06
C SER A 85 -15.56 10.51 12.31
N PHE A 86 -16.34 10.91 11.32
CA PHE A 86 -17.79 10.81 11.30
C PHE A 86 -18.24 10.32 9.92
N VAL A 87 -19.08 9.29 9.89
CA VAL A 87 -19.52 8.64 8.65
C VAL A 87 -20.99 8.27 8.82
N LEU A 88 -21.86 8.80 7.95
CA LEU A 88 -23.30 8.49 7.91
C LEU A 88 -23.98 8.57 9.29
N GLY A 89 -23.84 9.70 9.99
CA GLY A 89 -24.44 9.87 11.31
C GLY A 89 -23.69 9.20 12.48
N VAL A 90 -22.63 8.42 12.22
CA VAL A 90 -21.93 7.62 13.22
C VAL A 90 -20.53 8.18 13.50
N ALA A 91 -20.22 8.39 14.78
CA ALA A 91 -18.86 8.69 15.21
C ALA A 91 -17.98 7.44 15.11
N VAL A 92 -16.86 7.54 14.38
CA VAL A 92 -15.95 6.44 14.11
C VAL A 92 -14.64 6.68 14.84
N GLU A 93 -14.19 5.69 15.62
CA GLU A 93 -12.87 5.69 16.25
C GLU A 93 -12.08 4.46 15.80
N ILE A 94 -10.98 4.67 15.07
CA ILE A 94 -10.09 3.61 14.62
C ILE A 94 -8.85 3.58 15.52
N THR A 95 -8.76 2.55 16.35
CA THR A 95 -7.59 2.25 17.20
C THR A 95 -6.74 1.12 16.60
N PRO A 96 -5.48 0.96 17.04
CA PRO A 96 -4.67 -0.21 16.67
C PRO A 96 -5.35 -1.54 16.99
N GLU A 97 -6.04 -1.64 18.14
CA GLU A 97 -6.75 -2.85 18.56
C GLU A 97 -7.89 -3.20 17.59
N LEU A 98 -8.71 -2.22 17.20
CA LEU A 98 -9.77 -2.42 16.22
C LEU A 98 -9.24 -2.92 14.87
N ILE A 99 -8.11 -2.37 14.41
CA ILE A 99 -7.46 -2.84 13.17
C ILE A 99 -6.97 -4.28 13.34
N GLY A 100 -6.31 -4.58 14.47
CA GLY A 100 -5.82 -5.93 14.78
C GLY A 100 -6.94 -6.96 14.77
N GLU A 101 -8.06 -6.66 15.43
CA GLU A 101 -9.27 -7.50 15.46
C GLU A 101 -9.90 -7.66 14.07
N THR A 102 -10.07 -6.56 13.34
CA THR A 102 -10.69 -6.56 11.99
C THR A 102 -9.89 -7.42 11.01
N LEU A 103 -8.56 -7.35 11.08
CA LEU A 103 -7.66 -8.05 10.18
C LEU A 103 -7.24 -9.45 10.66
N GLY A 104 -7.47 -9.76 11.95
CA GLY A 104 -6.99 -10.99 12.57
C GLY A 104 -5.46 -11.02 12.73
N ILE A 105 -4.83 -9.85 12.97
CA ILE A 105 -3.37 -9.73 13.10
C ILE A 105 -2.96 -9.29 14.51
N PRO A 106 -1.73 -9.61 14.97
CA PRO A 106 -1.23 -9.15 16.27
C PRO A 106 -1.14 -7.61 16.36
N CYS A 107 -1.60 -7.06 17.49
CA CYS A 107 -1.42 -5.66 17.87
C CYS A 107 -0.26 -5.49 18.88
N THR A 108 0.85 -6.20 18.66
CA THR A 108 2.02 -6.23 19.57
C THR A 108 3.32 -6.11 18.78
N GLY A 109 4.42 -5.83 19.48
CA GLY A 109 5.74 -5.64 18.87
C GLY A 109 6.21 -4.20 18.85
N ILE A 110 7.28 -3.92 18.10
CA ILE A 110 7.88 -2.59 18.03
C ILE A 110 6.96 -1.59 17.33
N THR A 111 7.01 -0.33 17.75
CA THR A 111 6.20 0.80 17.23
C THR A 111 7.05 1.89 16.56
N HIS A 112 8.38 1.72 16.56
CA HIS A 112 9.34 2.55 15.84
C HIS A 112 10.49 1.68 15.33
N PHE A 113 11.27 2.22 14.39
CA PHE A 113 12.41 1.52 13.79
C PHE A 113 13.77 2.13 14.19
N ASN A 114 13.81 2.92 15.28
CA ASN A 114 15.02 3.62 15.71
C ASN A 114 16.16 2.67 16.12
N ASP A 115 15.82 1.51 16.67
CA ASP A 115 16.82 0.51 17.12
C ASP A 115 17.35 -0.38 15.98
N ILE A 116 16.85 -0.18 14.76
CA ILE A 116 17.29 -0.92 13.58
C ILE A 116 18.18 -0.01 12.78
N GLU A 117 19.47 -0.35 12.71
CA GLU A 117 20.42 0.37 11.88
C GLU A 117 20.11 0.17 10.39
N ARG A 118 20.21 1.25 9.60
CA ARG A 118 20.01 1.19 8.14
C ARG A 118 20.95 0.18 7.48
N SER A 119 22.20 0.13 7.93
CA SER A 119 23.24 -0.78 7.41
C SER A 119 22.87 -2.25 7.64
N ASP A 120 22.29 -2.59 8.78
CA ASP A 120 21.86 -3.95 9.09
C ASP A 120 20.62 -4.34 8.29
N ALA A 121 19.65 -3.42 8.16
CA ALA A 121 18.50 -3.62 7.29
C ALA A 121 18.93 -3.86 5.83
N LEU A 122 19.94 -3.13 5.33
CA LEU A 122 20.50 -3.31 4.00
C LEU A 122 21.13 -4.68 3.80
N LYS A 123 21.97 -5.15 4.73
CA LYS A 123 22.58 -6.50 4.67
C LYS A 123 21.51 -7.58 4.59
N ILE A 124 20.46 -7.47 5.40
CA ILE A 124 19.34 -8.42 5.42
C ILE A 124 18.55 -8.37 4.10
N CYS A 125 18.25 -7.17 3.59
CA CYS A 125 17.48 -7.00 2.37
C CYS A 125 18.22 -7.51 1.12
N LEU A 126 19.53 -7.24 1.03
CA LEU A 126 20.37 -7.60 -0.11
C LEU A 126 20.94 -9.03 -0.03
N GLU A 127 20.94 -9.63 1.15
CA GLU A 127 21.58 -10.93 1.42
C GLU A 127 23.09 -10.92 1.15
N TRP A 128 23.72 -9.75 1.34
CA TRP A 128 25.15 -9.53 1.14
C TRP A 128 25.84 -9.14 2.45
N PRO A 129 26.99 -9.73 2.79
CA PRO A 129 27.69 -9.46 4.05
C PRO A 129 28.33 -8.06 4.09
N ASN A 130 28.79 -7.56 2.94
CA ASN A 130 29.50 -6.29 2.82
C ASN A 130 28.69 -5.33 1.93
N VAL A 131 27.95 -4.42 2.54
CA VAL A 131 27.17 -3.39 1.83
C VAL A 131 27.64 -2.03 2.27
N ASN A 132 28.01 -1.18 1.31
CA ASN A 132 28.27 0.23 1.59
C ASN A 132 26.95 0.92 1.96
N PRO A 133 26.81 1.47 3.19
CA PRO A 133 25.53 2.02 3.68
C PRO A 133 25.08 3.28 2.94
N ILE A 134 25.97 3.90 2.15
CA ILE A 134 25.73 5.14 1.39
C ILE A 134 25.11 4.86 0.01
N VAL A 135 25.17 3.61 -0.47
CA VAL A 135 24.67 3.26 -1.82
C VAL A 135 23.15 3.42 -1.89
N THR A 136 22.69 4.08 -2.97
CA THR A 136 21.27 4.10 -3.35
C THR A 136 20.89 2.75 -3.93
N ILE A 137 20.00 2.03 -3.24
CA ILE A 137 19.48 0.75 -3.69
C ILE A 137 18.16 0.98 -4.41
N THR A 138 18.01 0.35 -5.57
CA THR A 138 16.73 0.26 -6.28
C THR A 138 16.20 -1.17 -6.23
N SER A 139 14.91 -1.36 -6.53
CA SER A 139 14.25 -2.66 -6.51
C SER A 139 14.91 -3.71 -7.41
N SER A 140 15.64 -3.30 -8.47
CA SER A 140 16.35 -4.22 -9.36
C SER A 140 17.54 -4.91 -8.70
N HIS A 141 18.16 -4.26 -7.69
CA HIS A 141 19.27 -4.81 -6.92
C HIS A 141 18.79 -5.88 -5.93
N LEU A 142 17.56 -5.77 -5.44
CA LEU A 142 17.01 -6.67 -4.42
C LEU A 142 16.83 -8.11 -4.96
N PRO A 143 17.11 -9.15 -4.15
CA PRO A 143 16.66 -10.52 -4.45
C PRO A 143 15.15 -10.57 -4.71
N ILE A 144 14.69 -11.55 -5.50
CA ILE A 144 13.28 -11.61 -5.92
C ILE A 144 12.34 -11.66 -4.72
N ALA A 145 12.68 -12.42 -3.68
CA ALA A 145 11.87 -12.50 -2.47
C ALA A 145 11.75 -11.13 -1.78
N THR A 146 12.88 -10.43 -1.57
CA THR A 146 12.91 -9.07 -1.01
C THR A 146 12.15 -8.07 -1.88
N ARG A 147 12.19 -8.21 -3.21
CA ARG A 147 11.44 -7.34 -4.13
C ARG A 147 9.92 -7.54 -4.01
N ILE A 148 9.46 -8.77 -3.79
CA ILE A 148 8.04 -9.05 -3.50
C ILE A 148 7.64 -8.48 -2.13
N LEU A 149 8.50 -8.59 -1.12
CA LEU A 149 8.25 -7.93 0.18
C LEU A 149 8.17 -6.41 0.04
N LEU A 150 9.04 -5.79 -0.76
CA LEU A 150 8.97 -4.35 -1.05
C LEU A 150 7.64 -3.97 -1.72
N LEU A 151 7.14 -4.81 -2.63
CA LEU A 151 5.85 -4.61 -3.26
C LEU A 151 4.72 -4.60 -2.21
N LEU A 152 4.69 -5.61 -1.33
CA LEU A 152 3.72 -5.70 -0.23
C LEU A 152 3.82 -4.52 0.74
N VAL A 153 5.05 -4.15 1.13
CA VAL A 153 5.31 -3.04 2.04
C VAL A 153 4.77 -1.73 1.47
N THR A 154 5.11 -1.42 0.22
CA THR A 154 4.82 -0.11 -0.37
C THR A 154 3.43 0.01 -0.99
N ASN A 155 2.71 -1.10 -1.19
CA ASN A 155 1.36 -1.10 -1.77
C ASN A 155 0.26 -1.47 -0.78
N THR A 156 0.59 -2.11 0.35
CA THR A 156 -0.43 -2.69 1.24
C THR A 156 -0.17 -2.38 2.71
N LEU A 157 1.05 -2.60 3.19
CA LEU A 157 1.36 -2.44 4.62
C LEU A 157 1.52 -0.97 5.01
N LEU A 158 2.31 -0.22 4.22
CA LEU A 158 2.54 1.21 4.35
C LEU A 158 2.52 1.84 2.94
N PRO A 159 1.34 1.94 2.31
CA PRO A 159 1.14 2.55 1.01
C PRO A 159 1.87 3.88 0.86
N LYS A 160 2.78 3.98 -0.11
CA LYS A 160 3.45 5.25 -0.41
C LYS A 160 3.08 5.76 -1.78
N GLU A 161 3.17 7.06 -1.91
CA GLU A 161 3.12 7.74 -3.20
C GLU A 161 4.51 7.84 -3.82
N GLY A 162 4.55 8.01 -5.14
CA GLY A 162 5.78 8.12 -5.91
C GLY A 162 6.45 6.78 -6.16
N SER A 163 7.79 6.79 -6.26
CA SER A 163 8.54 5.64 -6.75
C SER A 163 8.40 4.38 -5.88
N HIS A 164 7.82 3.34 -6.45
CA HIS A 164 7.85 1.98 -5.91
C HIS A 164 9.18 1.25 -6.20
N THR A 165 10.07 1.85 -6.99
CA THR A 165 11.38 1.27 -7.34
C THR A 165 12.49 1.69 -6.38
N LEU A 166 12.33 2.78 -5.64
CA LEU A 166 13.29 3.29 -4.65
C LEU A 166 12.79 3.01 -3.22
N PRO A 167 13.29 1.96 -2.53
CA PRO A 167 12.95 1.71 -1.14
C PRO A 167 13.42 2.83 -0.20
N SER A 168 12.51 3.32 0.63
CA SER A 168 12.85 4.23 1.72
C SER A 168 13.58 3.48 2.84
N GLU A 169 14.24 4.21 3.74
CA GLU A 169 14.83 3.59 4.93
C GLU A 169 13.79 2.83 5.76
N ARG A 170 12.58 3.38 5.88
CA ARG A 170 11.46 2.73 6.57
C ARG A 170 11.05 1.43 5.87
N ASP A 171 11.04 1.43 4.54
CA ASP A 171 10.70 0.24 3.74
C ASP A 171 11.71 -0.88 4.02
N LEU A 172 13.01 -0.55 3.98
CA LEU A 172 14.09 -1.51 4.24
C LEU A 172 14.03 -2.08 5.66
N LYS A 173 13.80 -1.22 6.67
CA LYS A 173 13.71 -1.66 8.07
C LYS A 173 12.51 -2.58 8.29
N LEU A 174 11.35 -2.28 7.71
CA LEU A 174 10.19 -3.16 7.80
C LEU A 174 10.43 -4.51 7.10
N ILE A 175 11.06 -4.52 5.92
CA ILE A 175 11.45 -5.76 5.24
C ILE A 175 12.42 -6.58 6.10
N ALA A 176 13.38 -5.92 6.74
CA ALA A 176 14.32 -6.58 7.66
C ALA A 176 13.61 -7.21 8.86
N CYS A 177 12.65 -6.50 9.47
CA CYS A 177 11.79 -7.08 10.51
C CYS A 177 11.06 -8.33 10.02
N ILE A 178 10.51 -8.29 8.80
CA ILE A 178 9.79 -9.42 8.21
C ILE A 178 10.71 -10.64 8.08
N LYS A 179 11.89 -10.46 7.50
CA LYS A 179 12.85 -11.56 7.28
C LYS A 179 13.41 -12.13 8.59
N ASN A 180 13.56 -11.29 9.62
CA ASN A 180 14.06 -11.72 10.94
C ASN A 180 12.96 -12.22 11.89
N GLY A 181 11.69 -12.10 11.53
CA GLY A 181 10.58 -12.43 12.42
C GLY A 181 10.46 -11.50 13.62
N THR A 182 10.95 -10.26 13.51
CA THR A 182 10.76 -9.24 14.54
C THR A 182 9.29 -8.84 14.58
N LEU A 183 8.63 -8.99 15.74
CA LEU A 183 7.24 -8.58 15.90
C LEU A 183 7.12 -7.05 15.73
N VAL A 184 6.24 -6.63 14.83
CA VAL A 184 5.95 -5.23 14.52
C VAL A 184 4.47 -5.00 14.77
N ASN A 185 4.14 -3.94 15.50
CA ASN A 185 2.75 -3.54 15.70
C ASN A 185 2.23 -2.85 14.43
N LEU A 186 1.94 -3.63 13.38
CA LEU A 186 1.42 -3.13 12.11
C LEU A 186 0.14 -2.29 12.27
N PRO A 187 -0.85 -2.69 13.10
CA PRO A 187 -2.00 -1.83 13.38
C PRO A 187 -1.64 -0.42 13.85
N TYR A 188 -0.67 -0.29 14.76
CA TYR A 188 -0.16 1.00 15.23
C TYR A 188 0.41 1.83 14.07
N PHE A 189 1.21 1.22 13.19
CA PHE A 189 1.75 1.92 12.03
C PHE A 189 0.65 2.34 11.03
N ILE A 190 -0.38 1.52 10.84
CA ILE A 190 -1.51 1.84 9.95
C ILE A 190 -2.27 3.08 10.45
N VAL A 191 -2.62 3.15 11.75
CA VAL A 191 -3.32 4.31 12.32
C VAL A 191 -2.48 5.59 12.14
N ASN A 192 -1.20 5.55 12.48
CA ASN A 192 -0.32 6.70 12.29
C ASN A 192 -0.17 7.09 10.81
N HIS A 193 -0.24 6.12 9.90
CA HIS A 193 -0.20 6.38 8.48
C HIS A 193 -1.48 7.05 7.96
N ILE A 194 -2.65 6.61 8.42
CA ILE A 194 -3.94 7.28 8.14
C ILE A 194 -3.89 8.74 8.58
N LEU A 195 -3.43 8.98 9.82
CA LEU A 195 -3.36 10.31 10.42
C LEU A 195 -2.34 11.24 9.75
N SER A 196 -1.22 10.70 9.27
CA SER A 196 -0.15 11.51 8.66
C SER A 196 -0.34 11.78 7.17
N ARG A 197 -1.22 11.03 6.48
CA ARG A 197 -1.44 11.17 5.03
C ARG A 197 -2.92 11.30 4.65
N PRO A 198 -3.68 12.22 5.28
CA PRO A 198 -5.13 12.28 5.07
C PRO A 198 -5.53 12.77 3.67
N ASN A 199 -4.62 13.39 2.91
CA ASN A 199 -4.89 13.86 1.55
C ASN A 199 -4.57 12.81 0.48
N HIS A 200 -3.90 11.72 0.85
CA HIS A 200 -3.50 10.64 -0.06
C HIS A 200 -4.43 9.42 0.02
N LEU A 201 -5.40 9.48 0.93
CA LEU A 201 -6.46 8.47 1.09
C LEU A 201 -5.95 7.02 1.09
N PRO A 202 -4.95 6.67 1.93
CA PRO A 202 -4.44 5.31 1.98
C PRO A 202 -5.50 4.33 2.52
N TYR A 203 -5.28 3.04 2.31
CA TYR A 203 -6.08 1.96 2.88
C TYR A 203 -7.60 1.95 2.57
N PRO A 204 -8.06 2.28 1.34
CA PRO A 204 -9.49 2.25 1.01
C PRO A 204 -10.20 0.90 1.25
N MET A 205 -9.56 -0.24 1.01
CA MET A 205 -10.10 -1.58 1.27
C MET A 205 -10.23 -1.85 2.77
N LEU A 206 -9.20 -1.52 3.55
CA LEU A 206 -9.22 -1.70 5.00
C LEU A 206 -10.29 -0.82 5.65
N LEU A 207 -10.37 0.46 5.28
CA LEU A 207 -11.37 1.37 5.83
C LEU A 207 -12.78 0.90 5.50
N SER A 208 -13.02 0.47 4.26
CA SER A 208 -14.30 -0.15 3.86
C SER A 208 -14.67 -1.34 4.76
N ARG A 209 -13.70 -2.21 5.06
CA ARG A 209 -13.90 -3.39 5.93
C ARG A 209 -14.15 -3.00 7.40
N ILE A 210 -13.41 -2.03 7.93
CA ILE A 210 -13.60 -1.54 9.30
C ILE A 210 -14.99 -0.93 9.46
N LEU A 211 -15.41 -0.05 8.54
CA LEU A 211 -16.71 0.62 8.62
C LEU A 211 -17.87 -0.40 8.59
N ALA A 212 -17.78 -1.42 7.73
CA ALA A 212 -18.73 -2.53 7.74
C ALA A 212 -18.72 -3.33 9.06
N THR A 213 -17.54 -3.53 9.67
CA THR A 213 -17.38 -4.25 10.94
C THR A 213 -17.96 -3.46 12.12
N LEU A 214 -17.93 -2.13 12.04
CA LEU A 214 -18.58 -1.22 12.99
C LEU A 214 -20.10 -1.14 12.81
N GLY A 215 -20.67 -1.86 11.84
CA GLY A 215 -22.11 -1.90 11.61
C GLY A 215 -22.68 -0.69 10.87
N ILE A 216 -21.83 0.09 10.19
CA ILE A 216 -22.30 1.16 9.30
C ILE A 216 -22.99 0.51 8.10
N ASP A 217 -24.19 0.97 7.78
CA ASP A 217 -24.94 0.48 6.64
C ASP A 217 -24.32 1.01 5.34
N LEU A 218 -23.85 0.08 4.50
CA LEU A 218 -23.22 0.36 3.21
C LEU A 218 -24.05 -0.19 2.05
N SER A 219 -25.28 -0.65 2.30
CA SER A 219 -26.09 -1.35 1.30
C SER A 219 -26.49 -0.47 0.12
N ASP A 220 -26.76 0.81 0.37
CA ASP A 220 -27.10 1.81 -0.65
C ASP A 220 -25.87 2.48 -1.28
N GLU A 221 -24.67 2.14 -0.83
CA GLU A 221 -23.43 2.81 -1.23
C GLU A 221 -22.76 2.15 -2.44
N HIS A 222 -22.28 2.98 -3.36
CA HIS A 222 -21.55 2.48 -4.53
C HIS A 222 -20.23 1.82 -4.11
N ASN A 223 -20.04 0.56 -4.50
CA ASN A 223 -18.80 -0.17 -4.30
C ASN A 223 -18.12 -0.57 -5.61
N VAL A 224 -16.79 -0.67 -5.52
CA VAL A 224 -15.92 -1.14 -6.58
C VAL A 224 -15.16 -2.36 -6.08
N LYS A 225 -15.17 -3.44 -6.87
CA LYS A 225 -14.36 -4.61 -6.58
C LYS A 225 -12.89 -4.36 -6.94
N PRO A 226 -11.94 -4.78 -6.11
CA PRO A 226 -10.52 -4.70 -6.46
C PRO A 226 -10.24 -5.41 -7.80
N LYS A 227 -9.45 -4.76 -8.66
CA LYS A 227 -9.19 -5.20 -10.04
C LYS A 227 -8.15 -6.32 -10.08
N SER A 228 -8.18 -7.15 -11.12
CA SER A 228 -7.19 -8.23 -11.33
C SER A 228 -5.74 -7.74 -11.34
N LYS A 229 -5.48 -6.51 -11.81
CA LYS A 229 -4.14 -5.89 -11.81
C LYS A 229 -3.56 -5.62 -10.41
N GLN A 230 -4.40 -5.58 -9.38
CA GLN A 230 -4.00 -5.39 -7.98
C GLN A 230 -3.61 -6.73 -7.32
N LEU A 231 -4.00 -7.86 -7.90
CA LEU A 231 -3.62 -9.18 -7.42
C LEU A 231 -2.17 -9.48 -7.79
N ILE A 232 -1.33 -9.69 -6.78
CA ILE A 232 0.05 -10.17 -6.91
C ILE A 232 0.00 -11.66 -7.17
N ASN A 233 -0.11 -12.01 -8.45
CA ASN A 233 -0.06 -13.37 -8.96
C ASN A 233 1.03 -13.50 -10.03
N LYS A 234 1.10 -14.66 -10.72
CA LYS A 234 2.06 -14.90 -11.80
C LYS A 234 1.97 -13.90 -12.96
N VAL A 235 0.79 -13.38 -13.27
CA VAL A 235 0.61 -12.36 -14.32
C VAL A 235 1.06 -10.99 -13.80
N GLY A 236 0.62 -10.59 -12.61
CA GLY A 236 0.96 -9.32 -11.97
C GLY A 236 2.45 -9.16 -11.69
N LEU A 237 3.17 -10.24 -11.38
CA LEU A 237 4.62 -10.19 -11.18
C LEU A 237 5.39 -9.86 -12.47
N ARG A 238 4.81 -10.07 -13.66
CA ARG A 238 5.46 -9.66 -14.92
C ARG A 238 5.65 -8.15 -15.03
N SER A 239 4.70 -7.34 -14.56
CA SER A 239 4.88 -5.87 -14.52
C SER A 239 5.95 -5.45 -13.51
N CYS A 240 6.30 -6.34 -12.59
CA CYS A 240 7.43 -6.18 -11.68
C CYS A 240 8.70 -6.84 -12.23
N ASN A 241 8.88 -6.98 -13.55
CA ASN A 241 10.04 -7.62 -14.19
C ASN A 241 10.44 -8.96 -13.54
N ILE A 242 9.45 -9.77 -13.14
CA ILE A 242 9.63 -11.10 -12.56
C ILE A 242 8.77 -12.08 -13.38
N LYS A 243 9.37 -13.17 -13.86
CA LYS A 243 8.65 -14.24 -14.58
C LYS A 243 8.94 -15.59 -13.92
N PHE A 244 8.03 -16.54 -14.12
CA PHE A 244 8.24 -17.93 -13.74
C PHE A 244 8.66 -18.74 -14.97
N GLU A 245 9.86 -19.30 -14.93
CA GLU A 245 10.52 -20.02 -16.02
C GLU A 245 11.32 -21.20 -15.43
N ASP A 246 11.28 -22.36 -16.09
CA ASP A 246 12.01 -23.56 -15.66
C ASP A 246 11.81 -23.96 -14.18
N GLY A 247 10.59 -23.77 -13.68
CA GLY A 247 10.24 -24.11 -12.30
C GLY A 247 10.77 -23.11 -11.26
N GLN A 248 11.30 -21.95 -11.67
CA GLN A 248 11.80 -20.91 -10.76
C GLN A 248 11.30 -19.52 -11.14
N TRP A 249 11.27 -18.62 -10.15
CA TRP A 249 11.08 -17.19 -10.40
C TRP A 249 12.42 -16.58 -10.79
N VAL A 250 12.43 -15.84 -11.90
CA VAL A 250 13.63 -15.18 -12.43
C VAL A 250 13.32 -13.71 -12.74
N LYS A 251 14.33 -12.85 -12.63
CA LYS A 251 14.22 -11.46 -13.06
C LYS A 251 14.22 -11.41 -14.58
N ILE A 252 13.29 -10.65 -15.16
CA ILE A 252 13.33 -10.33 -16.59
C ILE A 252 14.51 -9.37 -16.78
N GLN A 253 15.53 -9.80 -17.51
CA GLN A 253 16.61 -8.91 -17.94
C GLN A 253 16.07 -8.03 -19.05
N ALA A 254 16.20 -6.71 -18.92
CA ALA A 254 15.98 -5.81 -20.04
C ALA A 254 17.01 -6.16 -21.13
N ALA A 255 16.54 -6.45 -22.34
CA ALA A 255 17.42 -6.74 -23.47
C ALA A 255 18.39 -5.56 -23.67
N GLY A 256 19.67 -5.77 -23.37
CA GLY A 256 20.73 -4.76 -23.53
C GLY A 256 21.54 -4.39 -22.28
N ARG A 257 21.15 -4.82 -21.06
CA ARG A 257 21.98 -4.62 -19.85
C ARG A 257 22.66 -5.92 -19.43
N ALA A 258 23.99 -5.93 -19.46
CA ALA A 258 24.81 -7.05 -18.99
C ALA A 258 24.41 -7.46 -17.56
N PRO A 259 24.52 -8.75 -17.18
CA PRO A 259 24.19 -9.18 -15.83
C PRO A 259 25.05 -8.42 -14.82
N VAL A 260 24.39 -7.71 -13.90
CA VAL A 260 25.05 -7.02 -12.78
C VAL A 260 25.72 -8.07 -11.92
N ARG A 261 27.04 -8.22 -12.08
CA ARG A 261 27.88 -8.92 -11.11
C ARG A 261 27.83 -8.15 -9.79
N ALA A 262 28.03 -8.84 -8.67
CA ALA A 262 28.21 -8.20 -7.37
C ALA A 262 29.18 -7.02 -7.54
N PRO A 263 28.84 -5.80 -7.07
CA PRO A 263 29.65 -4.63 -7.37
C PRO A 263 30.95 -4.71 -6.58
N ASP A 264 31.99 -5.22 -7.21
CA ASP A 264 33.35 -4.81 -6.91
C ASP A 264 33.52 -3.41 -7.49
N VAL A 265 33.38 -2.43 -6.59
CA VAL A 265 33.89 -1.05 -6.60
C VAL A 265 33.80 -0.24 -7.90
N ASP A 266 33.06 0.87 -7.78
CA ASP A 266 33.11 2.12 -8.55
C ASP A 266 32.12 2.31 -9.71
N ILE A 267 31.85 3.60 -9.95
CA ILE A 267 31.10 4.28 -11.00
C ILE A 267 29.84 4.98 -10.48
N GLY A 268 30.03 6.29 -10.21
CA GLY A 268 28.97 7.27 -10.34
C GLY A 268 28.61 7.49 -11.81
N GLY A 269 27.34 7.79 -12.06
CA GLY A 269 26.87 8.19 -13.39
C GLY A 269 25.42 7.81 -13.65
N ASP A 270 24.56 8.81 -13.48
CA ASP A 270 23.33 9.10 -14.21
C ASP A 270 22.23 8.03 -14.31
N VAL A 271 21.05 8.35 -13.75
CA VAL A 271 19.82 7.56 -13.88
C VAL A 271 18.80 8.42 -14.61
N GLY A 272 18.60 8.10 -15.89
CA GLY A 272 17.49 8.60 -16.68
C GLY A 272 16.15 8.17 -16.07
N GLU A 273 15.21 9.11 -16.07
CA GLU A 273 13.83 8.94 -15.66
C GLU A 273 13.15 7.95 -16.62
N GLU A 274 12.62 6.84 -16.09
CA GLU A 274 11.72 5.96 -16.83
C GLU A 274 10.30 6.49 -16.64
N GLU A 275 9.72 7.06 -17.71
CA GLU A 275 8.33 7.52 -17.72
C GLU A 275 7.36 6.34 -17.64
N GLU A 276 6.36 6.46 -16.78
CA GLU A 276 5.22 5.55 -16.70
C GLU A 276 4.21 5.94 -17.81
N ASP A 277 4.04 5.05 -18.80
CA ASP A 277 2.98 5.16 -19.82
C ASP A 277 1.63 4.78 -19.18
N ASP A 278 0.95 5.78 -18.62
CA ASP A 278 -0.45 5.68 -18.19
C ASP A 278 -1.36 5.72 -19.44
N GLY A 279 -1.53 4.56 -20.08
CA GLY A 279 -2.54 4.34 -21.11
C GLY A 279 -3.96 4.55 -20.56
N ASP A 280 -4.51 5.72 -20.87
CA ASP A 280 -5.88 6.18 -20.61
C ASP A 280 -6.87 5.51 -21.56
N ASP A 281 -7.66 4.55 -21.07
CA ASP A 281 -8.92 4.18 -21.70
C ASP A 281 -10.01 5.13 -21.16
N GLY A 282 -10.14 6.28 -21.81
CA GLY A 282 -11.20 7.24 -21.56
C GLY A 282 -12.57 6.70 -21.97
N ASP A 283 -13.44 6.46 -20.99
CA ASP A 283 -14.88 6.31 -21.23
C ASP A 283 -15.45 7.66 -21.69
N ARG A 284 -15.63 7.77 -23.01
CA ARG A 284 -16.17 8.93 -23.70
C ARG A 284 -17.68 9.01 -23.48
N PHE A 285 -18.13 9.80 -22.50
CA PHE A 285 -19.53 10.20 -22.42
C PHE A 285 -19.83 11.20 -23.55
N GLU A 286 -20.54 10.75 -24.59
CA GLU A 286 -21.13 11.62 -25.61
C GLU A 286 -22.26 12.46 -25.01
N VAL A 287 -22.02 13.76 -24.83
CA VAL A 287 -23.08 14.75 -24.59
C VAL A 287 -23.57 15.24 -25.95
N ARG A 288 -24.79 14.86 -26.33
CA ARG A 288 -25.47 15.44 -27.50
C ARG A 288 -25.87 16.89 -27.21
N PRO A 289 -25.63 17.85 -28.14
CA PRO A 289 -26.16 19.20 -27.99
C PRO A 289 -27.65 19.21 -28.33
N SER A 290 -28.48 19.80 -27.47
CA SER A 290 -29.82 20.24 -27.85
C SER A 290 -29.70 21.60 -28.54
N GLU A 291 -30.02 21.63 -29.82
CA GLU A 291 -30.08 22.83 -30.65
C GLU A 291 -31.20 23.76 -30.16
N ARG A 292 -30.85 25.03 -29.91
CA ARG A 292 -31.82 26.13 -29.95
C ARG A 292 -31.94 26.57 -31.40
N GLY A 293 -33.16 26.48 -31.94
CA GLY A 293 -33.55 27.11 -33.20
C GLY A 293 -34.87 27.84 -33.02
N SER A 294 -34.77 29.17 -33.13
CA SER A 294 -35.80 30.20 -33.39
C SER A 294 -37.00 30.34 -32.45
#